data_AF-A0AAN8FQB3-F1
#
_entry.id   AF-A0AAN8FQB3-F1
#
_cell.length_a   1.000
_cell.length_b   1.000
_cell.length_c   1.000
_cell.angle_alpha   90.00
_cell.angle_beta   90.00
_cell.angle_gamma   90.00
#
_symmetry.space_group_name_H-M   'P 1'
#
loop_
_entity.id
_entity.type
_entity.pdbx_description
1 polymer ?
#
loop_
_entity_poly.entity_id
_entity_poly.type
_entity_poly.pdbx_seq_one_letter_code
_entity_poly.pdbx_strand_id
1 'polypeptide(L)'
;MNIVFNDSMTMPNVTFCMSKSQAWSHFKINESAPVDEWDMIVDEALANMTTHDSLLTNMWDYRLVMEAYDMIATFNSLERETTAHGSARSINIFKSSPRLAGKRKTFKKWMDVLESRNVTFEEFTQKTGTEVLRRSMQRFQRTTFNEDLVIKTKLRTSW
;
A
#
# COMPACT_ATOMS: atom_id res chain seq x y z
N MET A 1 -17.00 8.91 11.79
CA MET A 1 -17.92 7.94 11.16
C MET A 1 -17.92 6.71 12.04
N ASN A 2 -19.04 6.39 12.68
CA ASN A 2 -19.12 5.31 13.67
C ASN A 2 -19.82 4.10 13.04
N ILE A 3 -19.18 2.94 13.10
CA ILE A 3 -19.73 1.69 12.56
C ILE A 3 -19.95 0.76 13.76
N VAL A 4 -21.18 0.28 13.94
CA VAL A 4 -21.57 -0.64 15.03
C VAL A 4 -21.93 -1.98 14.38
N PHE A 5 -21.30 -3.06 14.85
CA PHE A 5 -21.57 -4.43 14.39
C PHE A 5 -22.21 -5.25 15.51
N ASN A 6 -23.17 -6.12 15.16
CA ASN A 6 -23.78 -7.12 16.04
C ASN A 6 -22.85 -8.36 16.15
N ASP A 7 -22.96 -9.13 17.24
CA ASP A 7 -22.11 -10.29 17.56
C ASP A 7 -22.17 -11.40 16.49
N SER A 8 -23.27 -11.48 15.73
CA SER A 8 -23.43 -12.43 14.61
C SER A 8 -22.95 -11.92 13.26
N MET A 9 -22.54 -10.65 13.16
CA MET A 9 -22.12 -10.03 11.90
C MET A 9 -20.60 -9.98 11.81
N THR A 10 -20.04 -10.76 10.90
CA THR A 10 -18.68 -10.50 10.39
C THR A 10 -18.70 -9.15 9.69
N MET A 11 -17.69 -8.30 9.96
CA MET A 11 -17.52 -7.03 9.25
C MET A 11 -17.66 -7.29 7.74
N PRO A 12 -18.60 -6.61 7.04
CA PRO A 12 -18.78 -6.80 5.62
C PRO A 12 -17.49 -6.41 4.90
N ASN A 13 -17.28 -6.94 3.69
CA ASN A 13 -16.18 -6.49 2.85
C ASN A 13 -16.37 -4.98 2.60
N VAL A 14 -15.55 -4.15 3.24
CA VAL A 14 -15.57 -2.69 3.07
C VAL A 14 -14.49 -2.33 2.07
N THR A 15 -14.89 -1.79 0.92
CA THR A 15 -13.97 -1.21 -0.05
C THR A 15 -13.75 0.27 0.29
N PHE A 16 -12.51 0.64 0.60
CA PHE A 16 -12.14 2.04 0.81
C PHE A 16 -11.66 2.66 -0.50
N CYS A 17 -12.51 3.47 -1.13
CA CYS A 17 -12.12 4.30 -2.28
C CYS A 17 -11.49 5.60 -1.76
N MET A 18 -10.18 5.60 -1.56
CA MET A 18 -9.45 6.82 -1.15
C MET A 18 -8.63 7.37 -2.31
N SER A 19 -8.71 8.67 -2.54
CA SER A 19 -7.76 9.33 -3.45
C SER A 19 -6.35 9.27 -2.86
N LYS A 20 -5.34 9.37 -3.73
CA LYS A 20 -3.94 9.48 -3.30
C LYS A 20 -3.72 10.59 -2.28
N SER A 21 -4.36 11.75 -2.47
CA SER A 21 -4.29 12.88 -1.53
C SER A 21 -4.90 12.57 -0.17
N GLN A 22 -6.01 11.82 -0.12
CA GLN A 22 -6.64 11.38 1.13
C GLN A 22 -5.76 10.35 1.84
N ALA A 23 -5.25 9.35 1.12
CA ALA A 23 -4.33 8.36 1.66
C ALA A 23 -3.08 9.02 2.25
N TRP A 24 -2.64 10.14 1.66
CA TRP A 24 -1.42 10.82 2.06
C TRP A 24 -1.59 11.92 3.11
N SER A 25 -2.82 12.37 3.35
CA SER A 25 -3.13 13.52 4.20
C SER A 25 -2.61 13.41 5.64
N HIS A 26 -2.38 12.19 6.12
CA HIS A 26 -1.90 11.93 7.48
C HIS A 26 -0.38 11.80 7.60
N PHE A 27 0.35 11.75 6.48
CA PHE A 27 1.81 11.74 6.48
C PHE A 27 2.33 13.18 6.57
N LYS A 28 3.17 13.46 7.57
CA LYS A 28 3.91 14.72 7.64
C LYS A 28 5.10 14.64 6.69
N ILE A 29 4.84 14.83 5.40
CA ILE A 29 5.88 14.81 4.37
C ILE A 29 6.65 16.12 4.46
N ASN A 30 7.96 16.03 4.70
CA ASN A 30 8.83 17.19 4.56
C ASN A 30 9.29 17.26 3.10
N GLU A 31 8.65 18.12 2.30
CA GLU A 31 8.98 18.30 0.88
C GLU A 31 10.40 18.84 0.65
N SER A 32 11.07 19.34 1.71
CA SER A 32 12.44 19.84 1.66
C SER A 32 13.50 18.76 1.95
N ALA A 33 13.10 17.53 2.30
CA ALA A 33 14.05 16.45 2.57
C ALA A 33 14.70 15.95 1.26
N PRO A 34 16.02 15.66 1.26
CA PRO A 34 16.68 15.12 0.08
C PRO A 34 16.14 13.73 -0.27
N VAL A 35 15.89 13.51 -1.57
CA VAL A 35 15.33 12.25 -2.11
C VAL A 35 16.25 11.06 -1.82
N ASP A 36 17.56 11.28 -1.79
CA ASP A 36 18.56 10.23 -1.56
C ASP A 36 18.46 9.62 -0.16
N GLU A 37 18.16 10.43 0.87
CA GLU A 37 17.92 9.92 2.24
C GLU A 37 16.65 9.08 2.33
N TRP A 38 15.65 9.38 1.50
CA TRP A 38 14.43 8.59 1.43
C TRP A 38 14.71 7.22 0.82
N ASP A 39 15.37 7.19 -0.33
CA ASP A 39 15.75 5.96 -1.03
C ASP A 39 16.64 5.07 -0.14
N MET A 40 17.61 5.66 0.58
CA MET A 40 18.47 4.93 1.52
C MET A 40 17.68 4.25 2.64
N ILE A 41 16.73 4.95 3.27
CA ILE A 41 15.94 4.38 4.38
C ILE A 41 15.02 3.26 3.90
N VAL A 42 14.46 3.41 2.69
CA VAL A 42 13.66 2.35 2.08
C VAL A 42 14.53 1.13 1.77
N ASP A 43 15.71 1.34 1.19
CA ASP A 43 16.64 0.26 0.84
C ASP A 43 17.14 -0.48 2.10
N GLU A 44 17.46 0.25 3.16
CA GLU A 44 17.84 -0.33 4.45
C GLU A 44 16.69 -1.13 5.07
N ALA A 45 15.48 -0.57 5.08
CA ALA A 45 14.29 -1.28 5.60
C ALA A 45 14.02 -2.57 4.82
N LEU A 46 14.16 -2.53 3.49
CA LEU A 46 14.02 -3.71 2.65
C LEU A 46 15.15 -4.71 2.88
N ALA A 47 16.39 -4.28 3.07
CA ALA A 47 17.52 -5.16 3.37
C ALA A 47 17.35 -5.87 4.72
N ASN A 48 16.72 -5.23 5.70
CA ASN A 48 16.43 -5.83 7.00
C ASN A 48 15.29 -6.87 6.96
N MET A 49 14.37 -6.76 6.01
CA MET A 49 13.21 -7.67 5.85
C MET A 49 13.44 -8.69 4.73
N THR A 50 14.32 -9.66 4.97
CA THR A 50 14.75 -10.63 3.94
C THR A 50 13.79 -11.81 3.74
N THR A 51 12.93 -12.12 4.72
CA THR A 51 12.02 -13.27 4.65
C THR A 51 10.60 -12.86 4.32
N HIS A 52 9.85 -13.79 3.72
CA HIS A 52 8.41 -13.65 3.44
C HIS A 52 7.64 -13.10 4.65
N ASP A 53 7.76 -13.79 5.79
CA ASP A 53 7.02 -13.45 7.00
C ASP A 53 7.48 -12.12 7.61
N SER A 54 8.77 -11.80 7.54
CA SER A 54 9.28 -10.51 8.03
C SER A 54 8.67 -9.34 7.27
N LEU A 55 8.44 -9.49 5.96
CA LEU A 55 7.84 -8.45 5.14
C LEU A 55 6.36 -8.22 5.49
N LEU A 56 5.61 -9.28 5.75
CA LEU A 56 4.17 -9.23 6.01
C LEU A 56 3.83 -8.88 7.46
N THR A 57 4.64 -9.33 8.42
CA THR A 57 4.35 -9.15 9.85
C THR A 57 4.94 -7.87 10.42
N ASN A 58 6.14 -7.46 10.00
CA ASN A 58 6.78 -6.27 10.56
C ASN A 58 6.05 -4.98 10.18
N MET A 59 6.09 -4.00 11.07
CA MET A 59 5.55 -2.68 10.79
C MET A 59 6.44 -1.94 9.80
N TRP A 60 5.83 -1.35 8.79
CA TRP A 60 6.56 -0.57 7.79
C TRP A 60 6.70 0.88 8.21
N ASP A 61 7.85 1.46 7.89
CA ASP A 61 8.02 2.91 7.99
C ASP A 61 7.10 3.64 7.00
N TYR A 62 6.71 4.88 7.30
CA TYR A 62 5.78 5.62 6.46
C TYR A 62 6.33 5.83 5.05
N ARG A 63 7.66 5.95 4.92
CA ARG A 63 8.33 6.13 3.63
C ARG A 63 8.13 4.92 2.73
N LEU A 64 8.33 3.73 3.29
CA LEU A 64 8.12 2.45 2.63
C LEU A 64 6.65 2.25 2.24
N VAL A 65 5.72 2.59 3.13
CA VAL A 65 4.27 2.51 2.87
C VAL A 65 3.86 3.41 1.71
N MET A 66 4.38 4.64 1.66
CA MET A 66 4.08 5.59 0.59
C MET A 66 4.63 5.13 -0.76
N GLU A 67 5.84 4.58 -0.79
CA GLU A 67 6.44 4.04 -2.02
C GLU A 67 5.67 2.82 -2.53
N ALA A 68 5.32 1.89 -1.63
CA ALA A 68 4.50 0.73 -1.95
C ALA A 68 3.10 1.14 -2.47
N TYR A 69 2.48 2.15 -1.85
CA TYR A 69 1.21 2.70 -2.31
C TYR A 69 1.31 3.27 -3.73
N ASP A 70 2.35 4.07 -4.03
CA ASP A 70 2.50 4.65 -5.36
C ASP A 70 2.77 3.57 -6.42
N MET A 71 3.46 2.49 -6.05
CA MET A 71 3.65 1.32 -6.91
C MET A 71 2.31 0.65 -7.25
N ILE A 72 1.49 0.33 -6.25
CA ILE A 72 0.17 -0.29 -6.48
C ILE A 72 -0.74 0.64 -7.31
N ALA A 73 -0.78 1.93 -6.94
CA ALA A 73 -1.61 2.90 -7.64
C ALA A 73 -1.19 3.04 -9.11
N THR A 74 0.12 3.05 -9.40
CA THR A 74 0.61 3.11 -10.77
C THR A 74 0.32 1.85 -11.56
N PHE A 75 0.43 0.67 -10.95
CA PHE A 75 0.07 -0.59 -11.58
C PHE A 75 -1.43 -0.62 -11.95
N ASN A 76 -2.30 -0.30 -11.00
CA ASN A 76 -3.75 -0.31 -11.23
C ASN A 76 -4.18 0.76 -12.24
N SER A 77 -3.53 1.93 -12.24
CA SER A 77 -3.76 2.93 -13.29
C SER A 77 -3.37 2.40 -14.67
N LEU A 78 -2.22 1.74 -14.79
CA LEU A 78 -1.79 1.14 -16.06
C LEU A 78 -2.76 0.04 -16.51
N GLU A 79 -3.15 -0.86 -15.62
CA GLU A 79 -4.11 -1.94 -15.93
C GLU A 79 -5.46 -1.38 -16.42
N ARG A 80 -5.99 -0.36 -15.74
CA ARG A 80 -7.26 0.29 -16.12
C ARG A 80 -7.15 1.10 -17.42
N GLU A 81 -6.01 1.75 -17.67
CA GLU A 81 -5.78 2.53 -18.89
C GLU A 81 -5.44 1.64 -20.10
N THR A 82 -4.96 0.41 -19.88
CA THR A 82 -4.72 -0.59 -20.92
C THR A 82 -6.01 -1.26 -21.41
N THR A 83 -6.92 -0.48 -22.00
CA THR A 83 -8.02 -1.07 -22.78
C THR A 83 -7.49 -1.71 -24.07
N ALA A 84 -8.20 -2.69 -24.63
CA ALA A 84 -7.76 -3.46 -25.80
C ALA A 84 -7.35 -2.61 -27.02
N HIS A 85 -7.91 -1.41 -27.19
CA HIS A 85 -7.56 -0.49 -28.28
C HIS A 85 -6.44 0.51 -27.94
N GLY A 86 -6.10 0.70 -26.66
CA GLY A 86 -5.12 1.67 -26.20
C GLY A 86 -3.86 1.08 -25.56
N SER A 87 -3.84 -0.23 -25.28
CA SER A 87 -2.80 -0.91 -24.52
C SER A 87 -1.40 -0.77 -25.12
N ALA A 88 -1.26 -0.94 -26.43
CA ALA A 88 0.04 -0.78 -27.10
C ALA A 88 0.59 0.65 -26.95
N ARG A 89 -0.29 1.67 -26.99
CA ARG A 89 0.09 3.07 -26.82
C ARG A 89 0.47 3.37 -25.38
N SER A 90 -0.32 2.96 -24.40
CA SER A 90 -0.03 3.21 -22.97
C SER A 90 1.24 2.49 -22.53
N ILE A 91 1.45 1.24 -22.95
CA ILE A 91 2.71 0.50 -22.72
C ILE A 91 3.89 1.21 -23.37
N ASN A 92 3.75 1.68 -24.62
CA ASN A 92 4.85 2.36 -25.30
C ASN A 92 5.18 3.71 -24.63
N ILE A 93 4.18 4.46 -24.17
CA ILE A 93 4.39 5.69 -23.38
C ILE A 93 5.08 5.36 -22.06
N PHE A 94 4.63 4.31 -21.36
CA PHE A 94 5.24 3.88 -20.11
C PHE A 94 6.69 3.45 -20.32
N LYS A 95 7.01 2.77 -21.42
CA LYS A 95 8.37 2.33 -21.76
C LYS A 95 9.29 3.49 -22.14
N SER A 96 8.82 4.40 -22.99
CA SER A 96 9.65 5.42 -23.63
C SER A 96 9.72 6.75 -22.88
N SER A 97 8.71 7.09 -22.07
CA SER A 97 8.64 8.42 -21.46
C SER A 97 9.73 8.61 -20.39
N PRO A 98 10.57 9.66 -20.47
CA PRO A 98 11.58 9.97 -19.45
C PRO A 98 10.94 10.37 -18.11
N ARG A 99 9.74 10.99 -18.14
CA ARG A 99 8.99 11.37 -16.94
C ARG A 99 8.63 10.18 -16.04
N LEU A 100 8.52 8.99 -16.63
CA LEU A 100 8.15 7.76 -15.93
C LEU A 100 9.37 6.90 -15.56
N ALA A 101 10.60 7.37 -15.81
CA ALA A 101 11.81 6.62 -15.52
C ALA A 101 11.97 6.28 -14.03
N GLY A 102 11.68 7.23 -13.14
CA GLY A 102 11.69 7.00 -11.69
C GLY A 102 10.73 5.87 -11.31
N LYS A 103 9.47 5.98 -11.75
CA LYS A 103 8.43 4.96 -11.49
C LYS A 103 8.81 3.58 -12.00
N ARG A 104 9.46 3.48 -13.17
CA ARG A 104 9.97 2.20 -13.69
C ARG A 104 11.06 1.60 -12.80
N LYS A 105 11.99 2.43 -12.29
CA LYS A 105 13.05 1.98 -11.37
C LYS A 105 12.44 1.44 -10.08
N THR A 106 11.50 2.17 -9.49
CA THR A 106 10.78 1.76 -8.28
C THR A 106 10.01 0.46 -8.52
N PHE A 107 9.30 0.36 -9.65
CA PHE A 107 8.55 -0.84 -10.01
C PHE A 107 9.46 -2.08 -10.12
N LYS A 108 10.60 -1.95 -10.81
CA LYS A 108 11.55 -3.05 -10.95
C LYS A 108 12.11 -3.47 -9.58
N LYS A 109 12.51 -2.51 -8.75
CA LYS A 109 12.98 -2.76 -7.37
C LYS A 109 11.96 -3.57 -6.56
N TRP A 110 10.69 -3.18 -6.57
CA TRP A 110 9.65 -3.90 -5.84
C TRP A 110 9.36 -5.28 -6.43
N MET A 111 9.38 -5.43 -7.75
CA MET A 111 9.21 -6.73 -8.39
C MET A 111 10.32 -7.70 -7.95
N ASP A 112 11.58 -7.27 -8.02
CA ASP A 112 12.74 -8.05 -7.61
C ASP A 112 12.64 -8.45 -6.12
N VAL A 113 12.17 -7.53 -5.27
CA VAL A 113 11.93 -7.76 -3.84
C VAL A 113 10.85 -8.81 -3.60
N LEU A 114 9.69 -8.68 -4.26
CA LEU A 114 8.58 -9.61 -4.10
C LEU A 114 8.93 -11.01 -4.59
N GLU A 115 9.62 -11.09 -5.73
CA GLU A 115 10.11 -12.35 -6.31
C GLU A 115 11.14 -13.02 -5.40
N SER A 116 12.12 -12.27 -4.89
CA SER A 116 13.16 -12.81 -3.99
C SER A 116 12.61 -13.38 -2.67
N ARG A 117 11.43 -12.92 -2.25
CA ARG A 117 10.78 -13.29 -0.97
C ARG A 117 9.58 -14.20 -1.16
N ASN A 118 9.28 -14.59 -2.39
CA ASN A 118 8.11 -15.39 -2.76
C ASN A 118 6.78 -14.80 -2.23
N VAL A 119 6.64 -13.47 -2.30
CA VAL A 119 5.43 -12.76 -1.84
C VAL A 119 4.54 -12.51 -3.04
N THR A 120 3.28 -12.93 -2.96
CA THR A 120 2.32 -12.70 -4.03
C THR A 120 1.89 -11.23 -4.10
N PHE A 121 1.46 -10.78 -5.28
CA PHE A 121 0.93 -9.43 -5.43
C PHE A 121 -0.34 -9.21 -4.58
N GLU A 122 -1.16 -10.24 -4.37
CA GLU A 122 -2.32 -10.15 -3.47
C GLU A 122 -1.87 -9.89 -2.02
N GLU A 123 -0.91 -10.63 -1.48
CA GLU A 123 -0.39 -10.41 -0.13
C GLU A 123 0.23 -9.01 0.03
N PHE A 124 0.98 -8.57 -0.99
CA PHE A 124 1.55 -7.23 -1.01
C PHE A 124 0.49 -6.13 -1.00
N THR A 125 -0.58 -6.28 -1.79
CA THR A 125 -1.68 -5.31 -1.82
C THR A 125 -2.48 -5.27 -0.52
N GLN A 126 -2.70 -6.43 0.13
CA GLN A 126 -3.31 -6.51 1.46
C GLN A 126 -2.43 -5.83 2.52
N LYS A 127 -1.13 -6.12 2.52
CA LYS A 127 -0.18 -5.56 3.47
C LYS A 127 -0.10 -4.03 3.35
N THR A 128 0.04 -3.52 2.14
CA THR A 128 0.10 -2.08 1.89
C THR A 128 -1.20 -1.39 2.31
N GLY A 129 -2.36 -1.97 1.98
CA GLY A 129 -3.66 -1.47 2.41
C GLY A 129 -3.81 -1.40 3.93
N THR A 130 -3.36 -2.45 4.62
CA THR A 130 -3.41 -2.56 6.07
C THR A 130 -2.53 -1.48 6.73
N GLU A 131 -1.31 -1.25 6.25
CA GLU A 131 -0.42 -0.22 6.81
C GLU A 131 -0.92 1.20 6.55
N VAL A 132 -1.48 1.46 5.36
CA VAL A 132 -2.09 2.76 5.03
C VAL A 132 -3.27 3.04 5.97
N LEU A 133 -4.16 2.07 6.15
CA LEU A 133 -5.28 2.19 7.08
C LEU A 133 -4.80 2.33 8.52
N ARG A 134 -3.83 1.53 8.95
CA ARG A 134 -3.28 1.64 10.31
C ARG A 134 -2.76 3.05 10.61
N ARG A 135 -2.18 3.74 9.62
CA ARG A 135 -1.66 5.10 9.78
C ARG A 135 -2.71 6.20 9.61
N SER A 136 -3.74 5.99 8.80
CA SER A 136 -4.89 6.92 8.73
C SER A 136 -5.80 6.81 9.95
N MET A 137 -5.88 5.62 10.55
CA MET A 137 -6.70 5.33 11.72
C MET A 137 -6.00 5.74 13.02
N GLN A 138 -6.04 7.03 13.35
CA GLN A 138 -5.44 7.56 14.59
C GLN A 138 -6.17 7.10 15.86
N ARG A 139 -7.48 6.80 15.80
CA ARG A 139 -8.28 6.27 16.92
C ARG A 139 -9.45 5.41 16.42
N PHE A 140 -9.51 4.15 16.85
CA PHE A 140 -10.78 3.45 17.02
C PHE A 140 -11.29 3.79 18.43
N GLN A 141 -12.30 4.64 18.54
CA GLN A 141 -12.98 4.81 19.81
C GLN A 141 -13.95 3.65 19.95
N ARG A 142 -13.57 2.66 20.77
CA ARG A 142 -14.43 1.53 21.11
C ARG A 142 -15.61 2.08 21.91
N THR A 143 -16.81 2.04 21.34
CA THR A 143 -18.04 2.48 22.03
C THR A 143 -18.60 1.40 22.96
N THR A 144 -18.11 0.17 22.84
CA THR A 144 -18.46 -0.96 23.71
C THR A 144 -17.39 -1.19 24.78
N PHE A 145 -17.77 -0.98 26.05
CA PHE A 145 -16.93 -1.20 27.24
C PHE A 145 -16.75 -2.68 27.63
N ASN A 146 -17.30 -3.61 26.85
CA ASN A 146 -17.10 -5.04 27.08
C ASN A 146 -15.73 -5.45 26.52
N GLU A 147 -14.72 -5.56 27.37
CA GLU A 147 -13.33 -5.88 26.98
C GLU A 147 -13.18 -7.28 26.37
N ASP A 148 -14.06 -8.22 26.73
CA ASP A 148 -14.02 -9.62 26.27
C ASP A 148 -14.40 -9.78 24.79
N LEU A 149 -14.99 -8.75 24.18
CA LEU A 149 -15.46 -8.79 22.80
C LEU A 149 -14.31 -8.54 21.81
N VAL A 150 -13.63 -9.60 21.37
CA VAL A 150 -12.57 -9.51 20.35
C VAL A 150 -13.20 -9.51 18.95
N ILE A 151 -13.41 -8.33 18.37
CA ILE A 151 -13.87 -8.21 16.98
C ILE A 151 -12.70 -8.56 16.05
N LYS A 152 -12.74 -9.75 15.46
CA LYS A 152 -11.80 -10.15 14.40
C LYS A 152 -12.14 -9.40 13.11
N THR A 153 -11.51 -8.25 12.90
CA THR A 153 -11.58 -7.51 11.64
C THR A 153 -10.74 -8.22 10.57
N LYS A 154 -11.36 -9.12 9.80
CA LYS A 154 -10.76 -9.68 8.58
C LYS A 154 -10.87 -8.66 7.44
N LEU A 155 -10.15 -7.54 7.58
CA LEU A 155 -10.12 -6.50 6.57
C LEU A 155 -9.48 -7.06 5.29
N ARG A 156 -10.20 -6.98 4.18
CA ARG A 156 -9.67 -7.24 2.83
C ARG A 156 -9.61 -5.92 2.08
N THR A 157 -8.41 -5.49 1.69
CA THR A 157 -8.21 -4.31 0.84
C THR A 157 -8.29 -4.71 -0.63
N SER A 158 -9.07 -3.97 -1.40
CA SER A 158 -9.06 -4.00 -2.86
C SER A 158 -8.86 -2.58 -3.38
N TRP A 159 -8.26 -2.44 -4.56
CA TRP A 159 -7.82 -1.16 -5.12
C TRP A 159 -8.50 -0.85 -6.45
#